data_AF-A0A1L5BLH2-F1
#
_entry.id   AF-A0A1L5BLH2-F1
#
_cell.length_a   1.000
_cell.length_b   1.000
_cell.length_c   1.000
_cell.angle_alpha   90.00
_cell.angle_beta   90.00
_cell.angle_gamma   90.00
#
_symmetry.space_group_name_H-M   'P 1'
#
loop_
_entity.id
_entity.type
_entity.pdbx_description
1 polymer ?
#
loop_
_entity_poly.entity_id
_entity_poly.type
_entity_poly.pdbx_seq_one_letter_code
_entity_poly.pdbx_strand_id
1 'polypeptide(L)'
;MIDIEAVMADFAVRQAERQMQVAEEIQQLKVAILPRLQEVGIARVEIRFDGCGDSGAVEECACLDAEGAAIPCPEVSLMEGEADKADGAGSVELQSLGQALEQLTYLALERHHPGWEINDGACGELVIDVAEATFVLDCSLRFTATDDHSTEL
;
A
#
# COMPACT_ATOMS: atom_id res chain seq x y z
N MET A 1 -2.74 -0.07 -39.43
CA MET A 1 -2.41 -1.28 -38.67
C MET A 1 -1.62 -0.81 -37.47
N ILE A 2 -2.14 -0.96 -36.25
CA ILE A 2 -1.40 -0.58 -35.04
C ILE A 2 -0.24 -1.56 -34.92
N ASP A 3 0.96 -1.04 -34.76
CA ASP A 3 2.15 -1.84 -34.48
C ASP A 3 2.09 -2.28 -33.01
N ILE A 4 1.58 -3.50 -32.79
CA ILE A 4 1.33 -4.04 -31.46
C ILE A 4 2.66 -4.21 -30.70
N GLU A 5 3.76 -4.52 -31.39
CA GLU A 5 5.09 -4.66 -30.76
C GLU A 5 5.58 -3.31 -30.22
N ALA A 6 5.43 -2.24 -31.00
CA ALA A 6 5.77 -0.90 -30.55
C ALA A 6 4.93 -0.46 -29.32
N VAL A 7 3.63 -0.78 -29.30
CA VAL A 7 2.74 -0.45 -28.17
C VAL A 7 3.12 -1.25 -26.91
N MET A 8 3.44 -2.54 -27.04
CA MET A 8 3.83 -3.37 -25.90
C MET A 8 5.18 -2.95 -25.31
N ALA A 9 6.14 -2.57 -26.14
CA ALA A 9 7.44 -2.08 -25.68
C ALA A 9 7.29 -0.75 -24.90
N ASP A 10 6.49 0.17 -25.43
CA ASP A 10 6.17 1.45 -24.81
C ASP A 10 5.40 1.28 -23.49
N PHE A 11 4.48 0.30 -23.42
CA PHE A 11 3.82 -0.09 -22.17
C PHE A 11 4.81 -0.65 -21.14
N ALA A 12 5.70 -1.56 -21.55
CA ALA A 12 6.69 -2.16 -20.66
C ALA A 12 7.66 -1.12 -20.07
N VAL A 13 8.08 -0.14 -20.88
CA VAL A 13 8.90 0.99 -20.40
C VAL A 13 8.15 1.78 -19.33
N ARG A 14 6.91 2.20 -19.60
CA ARG A 14 6.10 2.95 -18.61
C ARG A 14 5.84 2.16 -17.34
N GLN A 15 5.59 0.86 -17.47
CA GLN A 15 5.40 -0.02 -16.33
C GLN A 15 6.68 -0.08 -15.47
N ALA A 16 7.85 -0.21 -16.09
CA ALA A 16 9.12 -0.21 -15.37
C ALA A 16 9.40 1.13 -14.68
N GLU A 17 9.13 2.25 -15.34
CA GLU A 17 9.26 3.59 -14.77
C GLU A 17 8.34 3.78 -13.56
N ARG A 18 7.07 3.37 -13.66
CA ARG A 18 6.11 3.40 -12.55
C ARG A 18 6.58 2.53 -11.39
N GLN A 19 7.08 1.32 -11.66
CA GLN A 19 7.60 0.42 -10.62
C GLN A 19 8.82 1.00 -9.90
N MET A 20 9.65 1.79 -10.58
CA MET A 20 10.75 2.51 -9.95
C MET A 20 10.25 3.67 -9.08
N GLN A 21 9.30 4.46 -9.58
CA GLN A 21 8.69 5.57 -8.83
C GLN A 21 8.02 5.08 -7.55
N VAL A 22 7.17 4.04 -7.65
CA VAL A 22 6.51 3.43 -6.49
C VAL A 22 7.54 2.88 -5.49
N ALA A 23 8.68 2.35 -5.96
CA ALA A 23 9.75 1.91 -5.05
C ALA A 23 10.28 3.08 -4.21
N GLU A 24 10.55 4.20 -4.87
CA GLU A 24 11.09 5.40 -4.25
C GLU A 24 10.09 6.02 -3.27
N GLU A 25 8.82 6.13 -3.66
CA GLU A 25 7.73 6.62 -2.81
C GLU A 25 7.57 5.76 -1.56
N ILE A 26 7.60 4.42 -1.69
CA ILE A 26 7.58 3.51 -0.55
C ILE A 26 8.78 3.77 0.38
N GLN A 27 9.98 3.93 -0.16
CA GLN A 27 11.16 4.18 0.67
C GLN A 27 11.08 5.53 1.39
N GLN A 28 10.62 6.58 0.72
CA GLN A 28 10.41 7.90 1.31
C GLN A 28 9.39 7.85 2.44
N LEU A 29 8.26 7.18 2.24
CA LEU A 29 7.24 6.98 3.27
C LEU A 29 7.78 6.20 4.47
N LYS A 30 8.53 5.11 4.25
CA LYS A 30 9.15 4.35 5.34
C LYS A 30 10.06 5.20 6.21
N VAL A 31 10.90 6.03 5.57
CA VAL A 31 11.83 6.93 6.27
C VAL A 31 11.08 8.04 7.03
N ALA A 32 9.96 8.54 6.49
CA ALA A 32 9.16 9.57 7.13
C ALA A 32 8.30 9.05 8.30
N ILE A 33 7.72 7.86 8.15
CA ILE A 33 6.78 7.25 9.11
C ILE A 33 7.50 6.71 10.35
N LEU A 34 8.64 6.01 10.18
CA LEU A 34 9.32 5.33 11.29
C LEU A 34 9.67 6.24 12.47
N PRO A 35 10.30 7.42 12.27
CA PRO A 35 10.62 8.31 13.38
C PRO A 35 9.37 8.78 14.12
N ARG A 36 8.27 9.04 13.42
CA ARG A 36 7.02 9.49 14.04
C ARG A 36 6.38 8.41 14.89
N LEU A 37 6.40 7.16 14.42
CA LEU A 37 5.92 6.03 15.22
C LEU A 37 6.76 5.87 16.50
N GLN A 38 8.08 6.02 16.40
CA GLN A 38 9.00 5.98 17.54
C GLN A 38 8.75 7.12 18.54
N GLU A 39 8.57 8.35 18.06
CA GLU A 39 8.29 9.53 18.91
C GLU A 39 7.00 9.39 19.72
N VAL A 40 5.99 8.74 19.15
CA VAL A 40 4.69 8.50 19.79
C VAL A 40 4.74 7.30 20.73
N GLY A 41 5.75 6.44 20.62
CA GLY A 41 5.88 5.22 21.41
C GLY A 41 5.06 4.03 20.85
N ILE A 42 4.70 4.09 19.57
CA ILE A 42 4.07 2.97 18.87
C ILE A 42 5.17 1.96 18.54
N ALA A 43 5.01 0.71 18.97
CA ALA A 43 5.95 -0.37 18.72
C ALA A 43 5.55 -1.21 17.50
N ARG A 44 4.25 -1.36 17.25
CA ARG A 44 3.73 -2.15 16.14
C ARG A 44 2.52 -1.48 15.51
N VAL A 45 2.43 -1.54 14.19
CA VAL A 45 1.24 -1.10 13.44
C VAL A 45 0.71 -2.27 12.63
N GLU A 46 -0.59 -2.48 12.68
CA GLU A 46 -1.31 -3.50 11.91
C GLU A 46 -2.37 -2.79 11.06
N ILE A 47 -2.25 -2.88 9.73
CA ILE A 47 -3.19 -2.25 8.80
C ILE A 47 -3.89 -3.33 8.03
N ARG A 48 -5.20 -3.48 8.20
CA ARG A 48 -5.99 -4.51 7.54
C ARG A 48 -6.66 -3.95 6.30
N PHE A 49 -6.66 -4.74 5.24
CA PHE A 49 -7.34 -4.41 3.99
C PHE A 49 -8.20 -5.58 3.53
N ASP A 50 -9.30 -5.25 2.87
CA ASP A 50 -10.21 -6.19 2.24
C ASP A 50 -10.80 -5.55 0.98
N GLY A 51 -10.94 -6.35 -0.07
CA GLY A 51 -11.45 -5.88 -1.34
C GLY A 51 -11.92 -7.03 -2.21
N CYS A 52 -12.91 -6.76 -3.04
CA CYS A 52 -13.41 -7.64 -4.10
C CYS A 52 -14.16 -6.85 -5.18
N GLY A 53 -14.20 -7.39 -6.39
CA GLY A 53 -14.81 -6.75 -7.55
C GLY A 53 -14.04 -5.53 -8.04
N ASP A 54 -14.63 -4.35 -7.87
CA ASP A 54 -14.05 -3.04 -8.14
C ASP A 54 -13.89 -2.21 -6.86
N SER A 55 -14.09 -2.82 -5.69
CA SER A 55 -14.04 -2.18 -4.39
C SER A 55 -12.94 -2.80 -3.53
N GLY A 56 -11.97 -2.00 -3.13
CA GLY A 56 -10.98 -2.36 -2.12
C GLY A 56 -10.66 -1.17 -1.24
N ALA A 57 -10.55 -1.39 0.07
CA ALA A 57 -10.16 -0.35 1.00
C ALA A 57 -9.25 -0.90 2.10
N VAL A 58 -8.44 -0.01 2.67
CA VAL A 58 -7.90 -0.19 4.00
C VAL A 58 -9.07 -0.04 4.99
N GLU A 59 -9.36 -1.11 5.71
CA GLU A 59 -10.52 -1.21 6.60
C GLU A 59 -10.19 -0.70 8.02
N GLU A 60 -8.99 -1.02 8.49
CA GLU A 60 -8.58 -0.75 9.87
C GLU A 60 -7.07 -0.46 9.96
N CYS A 61 -6.71 0.49 10.82
CA CYS A 61 -5.33 0.76 11.20
C CYS A 61 -5.23 0.75 12.73
N ALA A 62 -4.56 -0.27 13.27
CA ALA A 62 -4.33 -0.44 14.69
C ALA A 62 -2.88 -0.11 15.02
N CYS A 63 -2.68 0.87 15.90
CA CYS A 63 -1.38 1.20 16.47
C CYS A 63 -1.26 0.57 17.86
N LEU A 64 -0.16 -0.14 18.14
CA LEU A 64 0.08 -0.89 19.37
C LEU A 64 1.36 -0.42 20.05
N ASP A 65 1.34 -0.33 21.38
CA ASP A 65 2.54 -0.10 22.18
C ASP A 65 3.40 -1.37 22.32
N ALA A 66 4.51 -1.26 23.04
CA ALA A 66 5.42 -2.38 23.29
C ALA A 66 4.81 -3.50 24.15
N GLU A 67 3.74 -3.22 24.90
CA GLU A 67 2.99 -4.19 25.70
C GLU A 67 1.81 -4.80 24.91
N GLY A 68 1.59 -4.35 23.67
CA GLY A 68 0.49 -4.77 22.81
C GLY A 68 -0.84 -4.08 23.11
N ALA A 69 -0.84 -2.99 23.87
CA ALA A 69 -2.04 -2.20 24.10
C ALA A 69 -2.31 -1.26 22.91
N ALA A 70 -3.58 -1.15 22.52
CA ALA A 70 -3.99 -0.26 21.45
C ALA A 70 -3.80 1.22 21.84
N ILE A 71 -3.00 1.93 21.05
CA ILE A 71 -2.84 3.37 21.08
C ILE A 71 -3.66 3.95 19.91
N PRO A 72 -4.44 5.02 20.10
CA PRO A 72 -5.03 5.73 18.96
C PRO A 72 -3.91 6.25 18.05
N CYS A 73 -3.97 5.89 16.76
CA CYS A 73 -3.02 6.42 15.79
C CYS A 73 -3.15 7.95 15.76
N PRO A 74 -2.08 8.69 16.07
CA PRO A 74 -2.20 10.13 16.26
C PRO A 74 -2.31 10.85 14.92
N GLU A 75 -3.08 11.94 14.89
CA GLU A 75 -3.11 12.88 13.77
C GLU A 75 -1.83 13.74 13.76
N VAL A 76 -0.67 13.10 13.63
CA VAL A 76 0.60 13.80 13.43
C VAL A 76 0.76 14.09 11.95
N SER A 77 0.93 15.36 11.62
CA SER A 77 1.29 15.78 10.27
C SER A 77 2.74 15.43 9.97
N LEU A 78 2.98 14.71 8.89
CA LEU A 78 4.32 14.52 8.34
C LEU A 78 4.72 15.84 7.66
N MET A 79 5.50 16.71 8.34
CA MET A 79 6.06 17.90 7.70
C MET A 79 7.10 17.50 6.67
N GLU A 80 7.00 18.08 5.48
CA GLU A 80 8.03 18.00 4.44
C GLU A 80 9.32 18.67 4.90
N GLY A 81 10.45 18.01 4.62
CA GLY A 81 11.72 18.72 4.45
C GLY A 81 11.64 19.53 3.14
N GLU A 82 11.98 20.81 3.22
CA GLU A 82 12.02 21.75 2.10
C GLU A 82 12.67 21.16 0.84
N ALA A 83 11.84 20.72 -0.12
CA ALA A 83 12.24 20.55 -1.51
C ALA A 83 11.57 21.66 -2.31
N ASP A 84 12.35 22.69 -2.59
CA ASP A 84 12.07 23.76 -3.56
C ASP A 84 11.68 23.13 -4.91
N LYS A 85 10.39 22.89 -5.11
CA LYS A 85 9.80 22.49 -6.40
C LYS A 85 8.99 23.67 -6.89
N ALA A 86 9.69 24.58 -7.54
CA ALA A 86 9.08 25.54 -8.43
C ALA A 86 8.33 24.79 -9.55
N ASP A 87 7.12 25.29 -9.82
CA ASP A 87 6.23 24.99 -10.94
C ASP A 87 5.22 23.84 -10.75
N GLY A 88 3.94 24.25 -10.63
CA GLY A 88 2.79 23.39 -10.94
C GLY A 88 1.99 22.83 -9.77
N ALA A 89 1.30 23.71 -9.02
CA ALA A 89 0.05 23.45 -8.29
C ALA A 89 -0.20 22.00 -7.79
N GLY A 90 0.62 21.54 -6.84
CA GLY A 90 0.22 20.53 -5.88
C GLY A 90 0.33 21.17 -4.51
N SER A 91 -0.79 21.48 -3.86
CA SER A 91 -0.77 21.71 -2.42
C SER A 91 -0.22 20.44 -1.80
N VAL A 92 1.00 20.48 -1.26
CA VAL A 92 1.47 19.35 -0.47
C VAL A 92 0.68 19.41 0.83
N GLU A 93 -0.43 18.67 0.83
CA GLU A 93 -1.24 18.54 2.03
C GLU A 93 -0.39 17.82 3.07
N LEU A 94 -0.35 18.41 4.27
CA LEU A 94 0.18 17.78 5.47
C LEU A 94 -0.54 16.44 5.65
N GLN A 95 0.06 15.36 5.19
CA GLN A 95 -0.53 14.03 5.33
C GLN A 95 -0.48 13.65 6.81
N SER A 96 -1.62 13.19 7.34
CA SER A 96 -1.62 12.58 8.66
C SER A 96 -0.84 11.26 8.61
N LEU A 97 -0.29 10.84 9.75
CA LEU A 97 0.36 9.55 9.88
C LEU A 97 -0.54 8.39 9.39
N GLY A 98 -1.84 8.46 9.69
CA GLY A 98 -2.83 7.49 9.21
C GLY A 98 -2.94 7.45 7.68
N GLN A 99 -3.01 8.62 7.02
CA GLN A 99 -3.04 8.70 5.56
C GLN A 99 -1.74 8.19 4.92
N ALA A 100 -0.59 8.44 5.54
CA ALA A 100 0.69 7.95 5.03
C ALA A 100 0.84 6.43 5.19
N LEU A 101 0.32 5.87 6.28
CA LEU A 101 0.24 4.42 6.50
C LEU A 101 -0.70 3.75 5.48
N GLU A 102 -1.85 4.37 5.22
CA GLU A 102 -2.78 3.94 4.18
C GLU A 102 -2.13 4.02 2.78
N GLN A 103 -1.51 5.14 2.43
CA GLN A 103 -0.80 5.31 1.16
C GLN A 103 0.32 4.28 0.99
N LEU A 104 1.10 4.02 2.04
CA LEU A 104 2.13 2.99 2.04
C LEU A 104 1.55 1.61 1.74
N THR A 105 0.37 1.31 2.30
CA THR A 105 -0.33 0.04 2.09
C THR A 105 -0.75 -0.11 0.62
N TYR A 106 -1.41 0.91 0.05
CA TYR A 106 -1.81 0.87 -1.36
C TYR A 106 -0.61 0.80 -2.33
N LEU A 107 0.46 1.56 -2.08
CA LEU A 107 1.67 1.49 -2.91
C LEU A 107 2.33 0.10 -2.83
N ALA A 108 2.36 -0.51 -1.65
CA ALA A 108 2.87 -1.87 -1.48
C ALA A 108 2.00 -2.90 -2.22
N LEU A 109 0.68 -2.75 -2.17
CA LEU A 109 -0.27 -3.57 -2.93
C LEU A 109 -0.12 -3.36 -4.44
N GLU A 110 -0.01 -2.13 -4.93
CA GLU A 110 0.23 -1.83 -6.36
C GLU A 110 1.52 -2.51 -6.86
N ARG A 111 2.57 -2.47 -6.04
CA ARG A 111 3.88 -3.04 -6.38
C ARG A 111 3.88 -4.57 -6.38
N HIS A 112 3.30 -5.19 -5.36
CA HIS A 112 3.46 -6.62 -5.10
C HIS A 112 2.26 -7.47 -5.50
N HIS A 113 1.06 -6.89 -5.48
CA HIS A 113 -0.21 -7.56 -5.77
C HIS A 113 -1.11 -6.67 -6.66
N PRO A 114 -0.67 -6.34 -7.89
CA PRO A 114 -1.47 -5.50 -8.78
C PRO A 114 -2.82 -6.17 -9.10
N GLY A 115 -3.91 -5.43 -8.95
CA GLY A 115 -5.26 -5.94 -9.17
C GLY A 115 -5.78 -6.86 -8.05
N TRP A 116 -5.23 -6.75 -6.83
CA TRP A 116 -5.66 -7.53 -5.66
C TRP A 116 -7.17 -7.46 -5.38
N GLU A 117 -7.81 -6.36 -5.72
CA GLU A 117 -9.26 -6.15 -5.53
C GLU A 117 -10.12 -6.83 -6.61
N ILE A 118 -9.54 -7.28 -7.73
CA ILE A 118 -10.29 -7.69 -8.91
C ILE A 118 -10.92 -9.09 -8.72
N ASN A 119 -12.14 -9.25 -9.22
CA ASN A 119 -12.93 -10.50 -9.17
C ASN A 119 -13.27 -10.92 -7.74
N ASP A 120 -12.83 -12.11 -7.32
CA ASP A 120 -13.02 -12.61 -5.96
C ASP A 120 -12.24 -11.79 -4.92
N GLY A 121 -11.27 -10.98 -5.37
CA GLY A 121 -10.55 -10.02 -4.55
C GLY A 121 -9.48 -10.64 -3.65
N ALA A 122 -9.09 -9.88 -2.62
CA ALA A 122 -8.09 -10.30 -1.67
C ALA A 122 -8.27 -9.59 -0.33
N CYS A 123 -7.70 -10.18 0.71
CA CYS A 123 -7.63 -9.57 2.03
C CYS A 123 -6.27 -9.85 2.66
N GLY A 124 -5.89 -9.04 3.63
CA GLY A 124 -4.64 -9.24 4.34
C GLY A 124 -4.31 -8.09 5.27
N GLU A 125 -3.03 -7.99 5.58
CA GLU A 125 -2.53 -6.96 6.47
C GLU A 125 -1.11 -6.51 6.12
N LEU A 126 -0.83 -5.23 6.37
CA LEU A 126 0.52 -4.69 6.45
C LEU A 126 0.90 -4.56 7.93
N VAL A 127 1.95 -5.27 8.34
CA VAL A 127 2.50 -5.21 9.69
C VAL A 127 3.81 -4.43 9.67
N ILE A 128 3.93 -3.45 10.56
CA ILE A 128 5.15 -2.67 10.77
C ILE A 128 5.67 -2.95 12.17
N ASP A 129 6.89 -3.48 12.27
CA ASP A 129 7.65 -3.49 13.53
C ASP A 129 8.55 -2.26 13.56
N VAL A 130 8.31 -1.38 14.53
CA VAL A 130 8.98 -0.08 14.62
C VAL A 130 10.39 -0.22 15.19
N ALA A 131 10.63 -1.23 16.03
CA ALA A 131 11.93 -1.47 16.65
C ALA A 131 12.91 -2.12 15.64
N GLU A 132 12.42 -3.07 14.86
CA GLU A 132 13.20 -3.74 13.81
C GLU A 132 13.20 -2.98 12.48
N ALA A 133 12.37 -1.94 12.35
CA ALA A 133 12.12 -1.21 11.12
C ALA A 133 11.68 -2.13 9.96
N THR A 134 10.88 -3.15 10.27
CA THR A 134 10.41 -4.14 9.29
C THR A 134 8.99 -3.82 8.85
N PHE A 135 8.70 -4.17 7.59
CA PHE A 135 7.41 -3.95 6.94
C PHE A 135 7.07 -5.21 6.17
N VAL A 136 6.02 -5.91 6.60
CA VAL A 136 5.60 -7.20 6.04
C VAL A 136 4.19 -7.05 5.52
N LEU A 137 4.00 -7.27 4.22
CA LEU A 137 2.69 -7.29 3.58
C LEU A 137 2.28 -8.74 3.37
N ASP A 138 1.24 -9.16 4.07
CA ASP A 138 0.59 -10.45 3.86
C ASP A 138 -0.68 -10.22 3.03
N CYS A 139 -0.82 -10.95 1.92
CA CYS A 139 -1.94 -10.82 1.00
C CYS A 139 -2.49 -12.20 0.63
N SER A 140 -3.75 -12.44 0.95
CA SER A 140 -4.49 -13.66 0.63
C SER A 140 -5.45 -13.40 -0.53
N LEU A 141 -5.08 -13.90 -1.72
CA LEU A 141 -5.93 -13.85 -2.90
C LEU A 141 -7.08 -14.87 -2.78
N ARG A 142 -8.29 -14.43 -3.12
CA ARG A 142 -9.49 -15.28 -3.18
C ARG A 142 -9.69 -15.78 -4.61
N PHE A 143 -10.27 -16.96 -4.74
CA PHE A 143 -10.70 -17.47 -6.04
C PHE A 143 -11.93 -18.38 -5.89
N THR A 144 -12.82 -18.33 -6.87
CA THR A 144 -13.95 -19.24 -7.03
C THR A 144 -13.70 -20.19 -8.19
N ALA A 145 -13.88 -21.50 -7.98
CA ALA A 145 -13.71 -22.52 -9.02
C ALA A 145 -14.97 -23.38 -9.15
N THR A 146 -15.33 -23.70 -10.39
CA THR A 146 -16.42 -24.61 -10.74
C THR A 146 -15.84 -25.79 -11.52
N ASP A 147 -16.23 -27.01 -11.15
CA ASP A 147 -15.84 -28.25 -11.85
C ASP A 147 -17.11 -28.90 -12.41
N ASP A 148 -17.31 -28.76 -13.72
CA ASP A 148 -18.52 -29.21 -14.42
C ASP A 148 -18.27 -30.54 -15.15
N HIS A 149 -19.17 -31.50 -14.93
CA HIS A 149 -19.17 -32.77 -15.65
C HIS A 149 -20.50 -32.98 -16.37
N SER A 150 -20.43 -33.42 -17.63
CA SER A 150 -21.60 -33.83 -18.41
C SER A 150 -21.40 -35.27 -18.86
N THR A 151 -22.38 -36.13 -18.60
CA THR A 151 -22.41 -37.53 -19.07
C THR A 151 -23.73 -37.74 -19.78
N GLU A 152 -23.68 -38.19 -21.03
CA GLU A 152 -24.86 -38.62 -21.77
C GLU A 152 -25.39 -39.93 -21.17
N LEU A 153 -26.72 -40.04 -20.96
CA LEU A 153 -27.40 -41.21 -20.39
C LEU A 153 -27.99 -42.10 -21.48
#